data_AF-A0A078JYZ0-F1
#
_entry.id   AF-A0A078JYZ0-F1
#
_cell.length_a   1.000
_cell.length_b   1.000
_cell.length_c   1.000
_cell.angle_alpha   90.00
_cell.angle_beta   90.00
_cell.angle_gamma   90.00
#
_symmetry.space_group_name_H-M   'P 1'
#
loop_
_entity.id
_entity.type
_entity.pdbx_description
1 polymer ?
#
loop_
_entity_poly.entity_id
_entity_poly.type
_entity_poly.pdbx_seq_one_letter_code
_entity_poly.pdbx_strand_id
1 'polypeptide(L)'
;MDLPGESIYPLYIAASVDSQEPVAKRGEELLKKKASVTNLDDPKLIKRLFLLFNGTTATEHATPEHSVAPGNIALKMKLMSGFCRSIAAANSFPATLQCIFGCMYGIGTTLRLKQMGMEFTVWVFKHGKIDQLKLMGPVILNAILKMLDGTGSEADALSRETKTFSFQAIGLIAQRLPQLFREKTEMAVRLFNALKLETQSLRSTIQEAIISLAAAYKDSPEKILKDLEVLLLENSLAEQNEARFCALRWATSLYDSQHCPSLYICMLSAADMKLDIRYWILSYVIAYCCDCCMLNCEK
;
A
#
# COMPACT_ATOMS: atom_id res chain seq x y z
N MET A 1 0.76 39.49 -15.13
CA MET A 1 0.04 39.28 -13.85
C MET A 1 0.70 38.12 -13.13
N ASP A 2 1.46 38.38 -12.07
CA ASP A 2 2.01 37.34 -11.20
C ASP A 2 0.97 36.97 -10.13
N LEU A 3 0.02 36.11 -10.50
CA LEU A 3 -0.90 35.52 -9.55
C LEU A 3 -0.18 34.40 -8.76
N PRO A 4 -0.56 34.15 -7.49
CA PRO A 4 0.02 33.06 -6.69
C PRO A 4 -0.14 31.70 -7.38
N GLY A 5 0.90 30.86 -7.30
CA GLY A 5 0.94 29.56 -7.98
C GLY A 5 -0.27 28.69 -7.63
N GLU A 6 -0.65 28.66 -6.35
CA GLU A 6 -1.76 27.90 -5.78
C GLU A 6 -3.13 28.33 -6.35
N SER A 7 -3.24 29.57 -6.83
CA SER A 7 -4.50 30.06 -7.42
C SER A 7 -4.65 29.68 -8.89
N ILE A 8 -3.53 29.59 -9.62
CA ILE A 8 -3.56 29.29 -11.07
C ILE A 8 -3.37 27.80 -11.36
N TYR A 9 -2.74 27.06 -10.45
CA TYR A 9 -2.44 25.64 -10.63
C TYR A 9 -3.66 24.79 -11.03
N PRO A 10 -4.84 24.94 -10.41
CA PRO A 10 -6.04 24.21 -10.84
C PRO A 10 -6.47 24.53 -12.28
N LEU A 11 -6.30 25.79 -12.71
CA LEU A 11 -6.63 26.23 -14.07
C LEU A 11 -5.68 25.61 -15.10
N TYR A 12 -4.39 25.55 -14.80
CA TYR A 12 -3.41 24.92 -15.69
C TYR A 12 -3.60 23.42 -15.81
N ILE A 13 -3.96 22.75 -14.72
CA ILE A 13 -4.35 21.33 -14.77
C ILE A 13 -5.56 21.14 -15.68
N ALA A 14 -6.64 21.92 -15.48
CA ALA A 14 -7.83 21.81 -16.31
C ALA A 14 -7.51 22.10 -17.79
N ALA A 15 -6.74 23.15 -18.07
CA ALA A 15 -6.31 23.48 -19.43
C ALA A 15 -5.48 22.37 -20.08
N SER A 16 -4.62 21.66 -19.31
CA SER A 16 -3.76 20.57 -19.85
C SER A 16 -4.51 19.34 -20.37
N VAL A 17 -5.81 19.24 -20.08
CA VAL A 17 -6.68 18.14 -20.52
C VAL A 17 -7.84 18.63 -21.40
N ASP A 18 -7.73 19.85 -21.93
CA ASP A 18 -8.70 20.41 -22.85
C ASP A 18 -8.75 19.60 -24.15
N SER A 19 -9.92 19.58 -24.81
CA SER A 19 -10.09 18.90 -26.09
C SER A 19 -9.38 19.62 -27.24
N GLN A 20 -9.11 20.92 -27.09
CA GLN A 20 -8.35 21.72 -28.05
C GLN A 20 -6.86 21.58 -27.80
N GLU A 21 -6.14 20.95 -28.73
CA GLU A 21 -4.70 20.70 -28.64
C GLU A 21 -3.86 21.96 -28.31
N PRO A 22 -4.13 23.16 -28.89
CA PRO A 22 -3.37 24.36 -28.53
C PRO A 22 -3.52 24.75 -27.06
N VAL A 23 -4.70 24.54 -26.48
CA VAL A 23 -5.00 24.83 -25.06
C VAL A 23 -4.33 23.78 -24.18
N ALA A 24 -4.48 22.50 -24.52
CA ALA A 24 -3.84 21.39 -23.81
C ALA A 24 -2.32 21.55 -23.73
N LYS A 25 -1.68 21.81 -24.88
CA LYS A 25 -0.24 22.03 -24.97
C LYS A 25 0.20 23.23 -24.13
N ARG A 26 -0.52 24.35 -24.21
CA ARG A 26 -0.19 25.54 -23.42
C ARG A 26 -0.39 25.32 -21.93
N GLY A 27 -1.46 24.62 -21.53
CA GLY A 27 -1.72 24.23 -20.15
C GLY A 27 -0.59 23.39 -19.59
N GLU A 28 -0.13 22.38 -20.32
CA GLU A 28 0.99 21.51 -19.93
C GLU A 28 2.31 22.29 -19.76
N GLU A 29 2.64 23.19 -20.70
CA GLU A 29 3.82 24.05 -20.61
C GLU A 29 3.81 24.92 -19.35
N LEU A 30 2.67 25.56 -19.06
CA LEU A 30 2.52 26.44 -17.91
C LEU A 30 2.50 25.64 -16.59
N LEU A 31 1.86 24.48 -16.59
CA LEU A 31 1.84 23.56 -15.46
C LEU A 31 3.26 23.14 -15.09
N LYS A 32 4.09 22.70 -16.06
CA LYS A 32 5.49 22.33 -15.81
C LYS A 32 6.32 23.48 -15.25
N LYS A 33 6.13 24.70 -15.76
CA LYS A 33 6.86 25.90 -15.29
C LYS A 33 6.51 26.30 -13.85
N LYS A 34 5.26 26.12 -13.43
CA LYS A 34 4.80 26.51 -12.09
C LYS A 34 4.76 25.36 -11.09
N ALA A 35 4.77 24.10 -11.54
CA ALA A 35 4.70 22.93 -10.68
C ALA A 35 5.87 22.84 -9.69
N SER A 36 7.06 23.29 -10.04
CA SER A 36 8.22 23.29 -9.14
C SER A 36 8.14 24.33 -8.02
N VAL A 37 7.31 25.36 -8.19
CA VAL A 37 7.18 26.49 -7.25
C VAL A 37 5.88 26.39 -6.44
N THR A 38 4.90 25.62 -6.92
CA THR A 38 3.59 25.52 -6.27
C THR A 38 3.67 24.60 -5.05
N ASN A 39 3.21 25.08 -3.90
CA ASN A 39 3.13 24.26 -2.71
C ASN A 39 1.96 23.27 -2.80
N LEU A 40 2.23 22.02 -3.17
CA LEU A 40 1.24 20.95 -3.22
C LEU A 40 0.76 20.48 -1.83
N ASP A 41 1.32 21.02 -0.75
CA ASP A 41 0.83 20.79 0.61
C ASP A 41 -0.02 21.94 1.16
N ASP A 42 -0.32 22.97 0.34
CA ASP A 42 -1.28 24.01 0.74
C ASP A 42 -2.70 23.43 0.88
N PRO A 43 -3.34 23.52 2.06
CA PRO A 43 -4.65 22.92 2.29
C PRO A 43 -5.76 23.51 1.42
N LYS A 44 -5.67 24.81 1.06
CA LYS A 44 -6.68 25.47 0.23
C LYS A 44 -6.59 24.98 -1.22
N LEU A 45 -5.38 24.82 -1.74
CA LEU A 45 -5.13 24.22 -3.05
C LEU A 45 -5.66 22.78 -3.09
N ILE A 46 -5.26 21.93 -2.13
CA ILE A 46 -5.69 20.53 -2.09
C ILE A 46 -7.21 20.41 -2.01
N LYS A 47 -7.88 21.24 -1.20
CA LYS A 47 -9.35 21.28 -1.16
C LYS A 47 -9.97 21.57 -2.54
N ARG A 48 -9.41 22.52 -3.29
CA ARG A 48 -9.87 22.83 -4.66
C ARG A 48 -9.60 21.68 -5.64
N LEU A 49 -8.45 21.03 -5.54
CA LEU A 49 -8.11 19.89 -6.38
C LEU A 49 -9.02 18.68 -6.11
N PHE A 50 -9.36 18.42 -4.85
CA PHE A 50 -10.35 17.39 -4.53
C PHE A 50 -11.76 17.74 -4.99
N LEU A 51 -12.16 19.02 -4.92
CA LEU A 51 -13.43 19.47 -5.49
C LEU A 51 -13.48 19.19 -7.01
N LEU A 52 -12.39 19.46 -7.74
CA LEU A 52 -12.28 19.12 -9.17
C LEU A 52 -12.36 17.60 -9.42
N PHE A 53 -11.80 16.78 -8.52
CA PHE A 53 -11.79 15.33 -8.67
C PHE A 53 -13.16 14.70 -8.33
N ASN A 54 -13.66 14.98 -7.13
CA ASN A 54 -14.85 14.35 -6.54
C ASN A 54 -16.15 15.05 -6.98
N GLY A 55 -16.08 16.31 -7.38
CA GLY A 55 -17.26 17.18 -7.54
C GLY A 55 -17.83 17.60 -6.18
N THR A 56 -18.94 18.34 -6.21
CA THR A 56 -19.72 18.69 -5.03
C THR A 56 -20.42 17.45 -4.50
N THR A 57 -20.11 17.07 -3.26
CA THR A 57 -20.72 15.90 -2.63
C THR A 57 -22.11 16.25 -2.09
N ALA A 58 -23.05 15.29 -2.08
CA ALA A 58 -24.43 15.51 -1.61
C ALA A 58 -24.54 15.98 -0.14
N THR A 59 -23.47 15.81 0.65
CA THR A 59 -23.37 16.28 2.03
C THR A 59 -23.08 17.78 2.14
N GLU A 60 -22.60 18.41 1.06
CA GLU A 60 -22.50 19.86 0.98
C GLU A 60 -23.87 20.36 0.56
N HIS A 61 -24.60 21.05 1.46
CA HIS A 61 -25.89 21.71 1.18
C HIS A 61 -25.74 22.86 0.17
N ALA A 62 -25.13 22.60 -0.98
CA ALA A 62 -24.99 23.52 -2.07
C ALA A 62 -26.30 23.54 -2.86
N THR A 63 -26.74 24.74 -3.24
CA THR A 63 -27.82 24.88 -4.21
C THR A 63 -27.41 24.22 -5.54
N PRO A 64 -28.36 23.73 -6.35
CA PRO A 64 -28.05 23.04 -7.61
C PRO A 64 -27.14 23.86 -8.53
N GLU A 65 -27.27 25.19 -8.50
CA GLU A 65 -26.49 26.15 -9.29
C GLU A 65 -25.00 26.23 -8.91
N HIS A 66 -24.64 25.81 -7.69
CA HIS A 66 -23.25 25.76 -7.21
C HIS A 66 -22.69 24.33 -7.18
N SER A 67 -23.44 23.36 -7.68
CA SER A 67 -22.96 21.98 -7.77
C SER A 67 -21.97 21.83 -8.93
N VAL A 68 -20.78 21.33 -8.60
CA VAL A 68 -19.72 21.05 -9.56
C VAL A 68 -19.72 19.56 -9.86
N ALA A 69 -19.87 19.20 -11.13
CA ALA A 69 -19.72 17.81 -11.56
C ALA A 69 -18.27 17.34 -11.37
N PRO A 70 -18.04 16.07 -11.02
CA PRO A 70 -16.69 15.51 -10.96
C PRO A 70 -15.98 15.61 -12.30
N GLY A 71 -14.67 15.83 -12.27
CA GLY A 71 -13.84 15.90 -13.46
C GLY A 71 -13.92 14.66 -14.34
N ASN A 72 -13.68 14.86 -15.64
CA ASN A 72 -13.58 13.74 -16.58
C ASN A 72 -12.34 12.85 -16.30
N ILE A 73 -12.24 11.71 -16.98
CA ILE A 73 -11.17 10.72 -16.74
C ILE A 73 -9.78 11.34 -16.96
N ALA A 74 -9.59 12.17 -17.99
CA ALA A 74 -8.32 12.83 -18.28
C ALA A 74 -7.89 13.78 -17.14
N LEU A 75 -8.83 14.60 -16.65
CA LEU A 75 -8.61 15.50 -15.53
C LEU A 75 -8.25 14.72 -14.25
N LYS A 76 -9.01 13.66 -13.95
CA LYS A 76 -8.74 12.78 -12.79
C LYS A 76 -7.34 12.19 -12.85
N MET A 77 -6.91 11.65 -14.00
CA MET A 77 -5.55 11.12 -14.16
C MET A 77 -4.45 12.17 -13.93
N LYS A 78 -4.64 13.41 -14.40
CA LYS A 78 -3.68 14.50 -14.12
C LYS A 78 -3.62 14.84 -12.64
N LEU A 79 -4.78 14.94 -11.97
CA LEU A 79 -4.86 15.24 -10.54
C LEU A 79 -4.17 14.17 -9.68
N MET A 80 -4.33 12.88 -10.02
CA MET A 80 -3.69 11.77 -9.28
C MET A 80 -2.18 11.94 -9.15
N SER A 81 -1.50 12.39 -10.22
CA SER A 81 -0.06 12.60 -10.20
C SER A 81 0.40 13.68 -9.19
N GLY A 82 -0.45 14.68 -8.93
CA GLY A 82 -0.21 15.69 -7.91
C GLY A 82 -0.50 15.17 -6.50
N PHE A 83 -1.56 14.38 -6.33
CA PHE A 83 -1.94 13.82 -5.03
C PHE A 83 -0.89 12.86 -4.46
N CYS A 84 -0.25 12.05 -5.30
CA CYS A 84 0.86 11.15 -4.90
C CYS A 84 2.15 11.88 -4.46
N ARG A 85 2.12 13.21 -4.34
CA ARG A 85 3.25 14.03 -3.86
C ARG A 85 2.85 14.97 -2.72
N SER A 86 1.62 14.87 -2.24
CA SER A 86 1.04 15.78 -1.25
C SER A 86 0.69 15.02 0.03
N ILE A 87 1.34 15.38 1.13
CA ILE A 87 1.00 14.92 2.48
C ILE A 87 -0.35 15.52 2.89
N ALA A 88 -0.65 16.76 2.51
CA ALA A 88 -1.95 17.37 2.76
C ALA A 88 -3.07 16.56 2.07
N ALA A 89 -2.86 16.09 0.84
CA ALA A 89 -3.81 15.23 0.14
C ALA A 89 -4.04 13.89 0.83
N ALA A 90 -2.98 13.30 1.41
CA ALA A 90 -3.10 12.07 2.19
C ALA A 90 -3.91 12.24 3.50
N ASN A 91 -4.06 13.48 3.96
CA ASN A 91 -4.69 13.82 5.24
C ASN A 91 -6.02 14.59 5.09
N SER A 92 -6.58 14.66 3.89
CA SER A 92 -7.80 15.41 3.57
C SER A 92 -9.06 14.55 3.64
N PHE A 93 -9.35 13.98 4.81
CA PHE A 93 -10.57 13.20 5.02
C PHE A 93 -11.82 14.12 5.07
N PRO A 94 -12.95 13.75 4.43
CA PRO A 94 -13.23 12.48 3.75
C PRO A 94 -12.89 12.45 2.25
N ALA A 95 -12.39 13.56 1.68
CA ALA A 95 -12.14 13.68 0.24
C ALA A 95 -11.12 12.66 -0.28
N THR A 96 -10.09 12.34 0.52
CA THR A 96 -9.10 11.28 0.22
C THR A 96 -9.77 9.92 0.03
N LEU A 97 -10.70 9.55 0.93
CA LEU A 97 -11.41 8.27 0.89
C LEU A 97 -12.31 8.19 -0.35
N GLN A 98 -13.05 9.27 -0.63
CA GLN A 98 -13.90 9.37 -1.83
C GLN A 98 -13.08 9.26 -3.12
N CYS A 99 -11.90 9.89 -3.17
CA CYS A 99 -10.99 9.82 -4.30
C CYS A 99 -10.53 8.38 -4.56
N ILE A 100 -10.10 7.66 -3.51
CA ILE A 100 -9.68 6.26 -3.60
C ILE A 100 -10.81 5.37 -4.15
N PHE A 101 -12.00 5.45 -3.55
CA PHE A 101 -13.16 4.65 -3.99
C PHE A 101 -13.63 5.04 -5.40
N GLY A 102 -13.55 6.33 -5.75
CA GLY A 102 -13.83 6.82 -7.10
C GLY A 102 -12.89 6.24 -8.15
N CYS A 103 -11.60 6.05 -7.82
CA CYS A 103 -10.66 5.35 -8.69
C CYS A 103 -10.97 3.85 -8.78
N MET A 104 -11.17 3.18 -7.64
CA MET A 104 -11.32 1.72 -7.57
C MET A 104 -12.63 1.22 -8.18
N TYR A 105 -13.74 1.88 -7.88
CA TYR A 105 -15.10 1.42 -8.15
C TYR A 105 -16.02 2.47 -8.78
N GLY A 106 -15.49 3.67 -9.09
CA GLY A 106 -16.28 4.72 -9.71
C GLY A 106 -16.84 4.30 -11.08
N ILE A 107 -18.04 4.76 -11.39
CA ILE A 107 -18.67 4.56 -12.70
C ILE A 107 -17.77 5.18 -13.77
N GLY A 108 -17.46 4.43 -14.83
CA GLY A 108 -16.59 4.87 -15.91
C GLY A 108 -15.08 4.90 -15.57
N THR A 109 -14.65 4.29 -14.46
CA THR A 109 -13.23 4.14 -14.17
C THR A 109 -12.51 3.23 -15.19
N THR A 110 -11.22 3.45 -15.41
CA THR A 110 -10.36 2.69 -16.32
C THR A 110 -9.30 1.91 -15.54
N LEU A 111 -8.68 0.90 -16.15
CA LEU A 111 -7.55 0.18 -15.52
C LEU A 111 -6.42 1.12 -15.11
N ARG A 112 -6.12 2.13 -15.93
CA ARG A 112 -5.09 3.13 -15.60
C ARG A 112 -5.48 3.98 -14.40
N LEU A 113 -6.74 4.43 -14.31
CA LEU A 113 -7.20 5.22 -13.16
C LEU A 113 -7.25 4.38 -11.88
N LYS A 114 -7.62 3.10 -11.97
CA LYS A 114 -7.53 2.15 -10.87
C LYS A 114 -6.09 1.99 -10.37
N GLN A 115 -5.14 1.78 -11.28
CA GLN A 115 -3.71 1.68 -10.95
C GLN A 115 -3.23 2.95 -10.22
N MET A 116 -3.51 4.14 -10.75
CA MET A 116 -3.14 5.41 -10.10
C MET A 116 -3.82 5.59 -8.74
N GLY A 117 -5.07 5.14 -8.59
CA GLY A 117 -5.78 5.12 -7.31
C GLY A 117 -5.11 4.22 -6.27
N MET A 118 -4.59 3.07 -6.69
CA MET A 118 -3.85 2.17 -5.82
C MET A 118 -2.47 2.71 -5.45
N GLU A 119 -1.76 3.35 -6.37
CA GLU A 119 -0.52 4.09 -6.09
C GLU A 119 -0.77 5.20 -5.04
N PHE A 120 -1.86 5.95 -5.19
CA PHE A 120 -2.25 6.96 -4.19
C PHE A 120 -2.64 6.32 -2.85
N THR A 121 -3.28 5.15 -2.85
CA THR A 121 -3.59 4.43 -1.61
C THR A 121 -2.31 4.05 -0.85
N VAL A 122 -1.28 3.59 -1.56
CA VAL A 122 0.06 3.35 -0.98
C VAL A 122 0.63 4.64 -0.38
N TRP A 123 0.54 5.77 -1.09
CA TRP A 123 0.96 7.07 -0.58
C TRP A 123 0.21 7.47 0.70
N VAL A 124 -1.11 7.30 0.71
CA VAL A 124 -1.97 7.60 1.86
C VAL A 124 -1.59 6.76 3.08
N PHE A 125 -1.38 5.45 2.93
CA PHE A 125 -0.99 4.60 4.05
C PHE A 125 0.41 4.92 4.59
N LYS A 126 1.32 5.34 3.70
CA LYS A 126 2.68 5.76 4.08
C LYS A 126 2.70 7.10 4.84
N HIS A 127 1.91 8.09 4.41
CA HIS A 127 2.03 9.48 4.89
C HIS A 127 0.82 10.02 5.69
N GLY A 128 -0.33 9.36 5.64
CA GLY A 128 -1.53 9.77 6.35
C GLY A 128 -1.38 9.62 7.86
N LYS A 129 -1.83 10.59 8.65
CA LYS A 129 -1.79 10.55 10.13
C LYS A 129 -2.56 9.34 10.66
N ILE A 130 -2.04 8.72 11.72
CA ILE A 130 -2.62 7.50 12.31
C ILE A 130 -4.10 7.67 12.66
N ASP A 131 -4.52 8.82 13.20
CA ASP A 131 -5.92 9.05 13.56
C ASP A 131 -6.85 9.05 12.35
N GLN A 132 -6.39 9.58 11.21
CA GLN A 132 -7.13 9.51 9.95
C GLN A 132 -7.14 8.09 9.40
N LEU A 133 -5.99 7.40 9.44
CA LEU A 133 -5.89 6.01 9.02
C LEU A 133 -6.80 5.08 9.84
N LYS A 134 -6.99 5.33 11.13
CA LYS A 134 -7.95 4.56 11.96
C LYS A 134 -9.38 4.64 11.42
N LEU A 135 -9.78 5.78 10.87
CA LEU A 135 -11.13 6.00 10.34
C LEU A 135 -11.34 5.32 8.98
N MET A 136 -10.36 5.42 8.07
CA MET A 136 -10.52 4.96 6.68
C MET A 136 -9.79 3.65 6.35
N GLY A 137 -8.75 3.29 7.09
CA GLY A 137 -7.88 2.14 6.87
C GLY A 137 -8.63 0.81 6.77
N PRO A 138 -9.53 0.46 7.71
CA PRO A 138 -10.29 -0.79 7.64
C PRO A 138 -11.17 -0.89 6.38
N VAL A 139 -11.80 0.22 6.00
CA VAL A 139 -12.70 0.28 4.84
C VAL A 139 -11.92 0.17 3.53
N ILE A 140 -10.77 0.85 3.44
CA ILE A 140 -9.87 0.76 2.28
C ILE A 140 -9.27 -0.65 2.19
N LEU A 141 -8.84 -1.26 3.30
CA LEU A 141 -8.31 -2.63 3.31
C LEU A 141 -9.34 -3.62 2.74
N ASN A 142 -10.59 -3.56 3.21
CA ASN A 142 -11.66 -4.42 2.69
C ASN A 142 -11.91 -4.22 1.18
N ALA A 143 -11.83 -2.98 0.71
CA ALA A 143 -11.90 -2.68 -0.72
C ALA A 143 -10.73 -3.31 -1.49
N ILE A 144 -9.50 -3.20 -0.99
CA ILE A 144 -8.33 -3.83 -1.63
C ILE A 144 -8.53 -5.35 -1.74
N LEU A 145 -8.99 -6.00 -0.67
CA LEU A 145 -9.22 -7.45 -0.67
C LEU A 145 -10.29 -7.87 -1.68
N LYS A 146 -11.41 -7.15 -1.71
CA LYS A 146 -12.47 -7.38 -2.70
C LYS A 146 -11.98 -7.18 -4.14
N MET A 147 -11.10 -6.20 -4.35
CA MET A 147 -10.48 -5.98 -5.66
C MET A 147 -9.59 -7.16 -6.04
N LEU A 148 -8.72 -7.62 -5.14
CA LEU A 148 -7.84 -8.76 -5.39
C LEU A 148 -8.62 -10.05 -5.68
N ASP A 149 -9.74 -10.28 -4.98
CA ASP A 149 -10.62 -11.44 -5.21
C ASP A 149 -11.33 -11.39 -6.57
N GLY A 150 -11.63 -10.19 -7.07
CA GLY A 150 -12.29 -10.00 -8.37
C GLY A 150 -11.34 -9.97 -9.56
N THR A 151 -10.04 -9.84 -9.34
CA THR A 151 -9.04 -9.83 -10.42
C THR A 151 -8.61 -11.24 -10.77
N GLY A 152 -8.95 -11.71 -11.97
CA GLY A 152 -8.44 -12.98 -12.49
C GLY A 152 -6.91 -12.99 -12.66
N SER A 153 -6.38 -14.12 -13.14
CA SER A 153 -4.99 -14.21 -13.59
C SER A 153 -4.82 -13.44 -14.90
N GLU A 154 -4.86 -12.11 -14.83
CA GLU A 154 -4.81 -11.25 -16.01
C GLU A 154 -3.36 -10.97 -16.44
N ALA A 155 -3.07 -11.26 -17.71
CA ALA A 155 -1.76 -11.03 -18.33
C ALA A 155 -1.46 -9.54 -18.62
N ASP A 156 -2.37 -8.62 -18.30
CA ASP A 156 -2.17 -7.19 -18.54
C ASP A 156 -1.19 -6.55 -17.54
N ALA A 157 -0.35 -5.64 -18.03
CA ALA A 157 0.67 -4.97 -17.22
C ALA A 157 0.08 -4.04 -16.16
N LEU A 158 -1.01 -3.32 -16.47
CA LEU A 158 -1.67 -2.42 -15.52
C LEU A 158 -2.40 -3.21 -14.43
N SER A 159 -3.00 -4.35 -14.77
CA SER A 159 -3.58 -5.26 -13.78
C SER A 159 -2.52 -5.77 -12.81
N ARG A 160 -1.32 -6.14 -13.30
CA ARG A 160 -0.18 -6.51 -12.44
C ARG A 160 0.29 -5.36 -11.55
N GLU A 161 0.48 -4.16 -12.10
CA GLU A 161 0.87 -2.97 -11.31
C GLU A 161 -0.17 -2.67 -10.22
N THR A 162 -1.46 -2.78 -10.53
CA THR A 162 -2.54 -2.59 -9.56
C THR A 162 -2.44 -3.61 -8.43
N LYS A 163 -2.17 -4.89 -8.72
CA LYS A 163 -1.90 -5.90 -7.69
C LYS A 163 -0.64 -5.59 -6.88
N THR A 164 0.43 -5.14 -7.52
CA THR A 164 1.67 -4.73 -6.83
C THR A 164 1.38 -3.65 -5.79
N PHE A 165 0.72 -2.56 -6.18
CA PHE A 165 0.33 -1.50 -5.24
C PHE A 165 -0.64 -1.99 -4.16
N SER A 166 -1.52 -2.95 -4.49
CA SER A 166 -2.44 -3.56 -3.52
C SER A 166 -1.70 -4.33 -2.42
N PHE A 167 -0.73 -5.18 -2.78
CA PHE A 167 0.07 -5.90 -1.79
C PHE A 167 0.98 -4.97 -0.98
N GLN A 168 1.57 -3.95 -1.62
CA GLN A 168 2.32 -2.90 -0.90
C GLN A 168 1.45 -2.16 0.11
N ALA A 169 0.22 -1.80 -0.27
CA ALA A 169 -0.73 -1.14 0.63
C ALA A 169 -1.09 -2.04 1.83
N ILE A 170 -1.28 -3.35 1.62
CA ILE A 170 -1.51 -4.32 2.71
C ILE A 170 -0.32 -4.36 3.67
N GLY A 171 0.92 -4.45 3.15
CA GLY A 171 2.12 -4.43 4.00
C GLY A 171 2.26 -3.14 4.82
N LEU A 172 2.00 -1.99 4.20
CA LEU A 172 2.04 -0.69 4.87
C LEU A 172 0.97 -0.57 5.97
N ILE A 173 -0.28 -0.92 5.68
CA ILE A 173 -1.34 -0.79 6.68
C ILE A 173 -1.15 -1.77 7.84
N ALA A 174 -0.53 -2.94 7.61
CA ALA A 174 -0.17 -3.87 8.67
C ALA A 174 0.84 -3.28 9.66
N GLN A 175 1.85 -2.57 9.19
CA GLN A 175 2.81 -1.87 10.06
C GLN A 175 2.17 -0.67 10.78
N ARG A 176 1.24 0.01 10.12
CA ARG A 176 0.66 1.28 10.61
C ARG A 176 -0.52 1.05 11.56
N LEU A 177 -1.30 0.00 11.33
CA LEU A 177 -2.49 -0.38 12.09
C LEU A 177 -2.47 -1.89 12.42
N PRO A 178 -1.49 -2.36 13.22
CA PRO A 178 -1.32 -3.79 13.52
C PRO A 178 -2.54 -4.43 14.19
N GLN A 179 -3.33 -3.64 14.92
CA GLN A 179 -4.57 -4.09 15.57
C GLN A 179 -5.63 -4.64 14.61
N LEU A 180 -5.54 -4.34 13.31
CA LEU A 180 -6.46 -4.91 12.31
C LEU A 180 -6.19 -6.39 12.02
N PHE A 181 -5.02 -6.90 12.42
CA PHE A 181 -4.54 -8.23 12.05
C PHE A 181 -4.32 -9.15 13.25
N ARG A 182 -3.83 -8.62 14.37
CA ARG A 182 -3.32 -9.40 15.52
C ARG A 182 -4.28 -10.45 16.12
N GLU A 183 -5.59 -10.35 15.86
CA GLU A 183 -6.60 -11.21 16.47
C GLU A 183 -7.02 -12.39 15.58
N LYS A 184 -6.53 -12.47 14.33
CA LYS A 184 -6.94 -13.52 13.39
C LYS A 184 -5.86 -13.82 12.35
N THR A 185 -5.84 -15.04 11.82
CA THR A 185 -4.79 -15.49 10.89
C THR A 185 -5.16 -15.37 9.41
N GLU A 186 -6.38 -14.97 9.04
CA GLU A 186 -6.85 -15.11 7.65
C GLU A 186 -6.02 -14.27 6.66
N MET A 187 -5.52 -13.11 7.09
CA MET A 187 -4.63 -12.31 6.23
C MET A 187 -3.29 -13.01 5.98
N ALA A 188 -2.71 -13.63 7.00
CA ALA A 188 -1.46 -14.37 6.85
C ALA A 188 -1.67 -15.54 5.87
N VAL A 189 -2.71 -16.35 6.10
CA VAL A 189 -3.09 -17.47 5.22
C VAL A 189 -3.29 -17.00 3.79
N ARG A 190 -4.03 -15.91 3.58
CA ARG A 190 -4.29 -15.32 2.26
C ARG A 190 -3.01 -14.94 1.53
N LEU A 191 -2.08 -14.24 2.19
CA LEU A 191 -0.85 -13.80 1.52
C LEU A 191 0.11 -14.96 1.23
N PHE A 192 0.24 -15.92 2.16
CA PHE A 192 1.04 -17.12 1.90
C PHE A 192 0.45 -17.96 0.75
N ASN A 193 -0.87 -18.07 0.64
CA ASN A 193 -1.51 -18.70 -0.52
C ASN A 193 -1.29 -17.90 -1.81
N ALA A 194 -1.28 -16.56 -1.75
CA ALA A 194 -0.98 -15.73 -2.91
C ALA A 194 0.44 -15.99 -3.46
N LEU A 195 1.44 -16.27 -2.62
CA LEU A 195 2.78 -16.66 -3.10
C LEU A 195 2.77 -17.92 -3.97
N LYS A 196 1.89 -18.88 -3.67
CA LYS A 196 1.77 -20.16 -4.41
C LYS A 196 1.10 -19.96 -5.77
N LEU A 197 0.15 -19.03 -5.85
CA LEU A 197 -0.70 -18.83 -7.03
C LEU A 197 -0.16 -17.80 -8.01
N GLU A 198 0.52 -16.76 -7.51
CA GLU A 198 0.92 -15.62 -8.31
C GLU A 198 2.26 -15.82 -9.03
N THR A 199 2.50 -14.98 -10.04
CA THR A 199 3.70 -15.01 -10.87
C THR A 199 4.96 -14.56 -10.12
N GLN A 200 6.12 -14.97 -10.61
CA GLN A 200 7.43 -14.63 -10.01
C GLN A 200 7.63 -13.13 -9.79
N SER A 201 7.18 -12.27 -10.71
CA SER A 201 7.32 -10.82 -10.60
C SER A 201 6.50 -10.23 -9.44
N LEU A 202 5.34 -10.83 -9.13
CA LEU A 202 4.47 -10.35 -8.06
C LEU A 202 4.86 -10.95 -6.71
N ARG A 203 5.42 -12.17 -6.69
CA ARG A 203 5.85 -12.86 -5.47
C ARG A 203 6.82 -12.03 -4.62
N SER A 204 7.75 -11.29 -5.21
CA SER A 204 8.64 -10.40 -4.45
C SER A 204 7.88 -9.33 -3.66
N THR A 205 6.86 -8.73 -4.27
CA THR A 205 6.01 -7.74 -3.60
C THR A 205 5.16 -8.37 -2.50
N ILE A 206 4.61 -9.56 -2.75
CA ILE A 206 3.83 -10.30 -1.76
C ILE A 206 4.74 -10.71 -0.58
N GLN A 207 5.98 -11.13 -0.85
CA GLN A 207 6.98 -11.45 0.16
C GLN A 207 7.25 -10.26 1.09
N GLU A 208 7.45 -9.06 0.53
CA GLU A 208 7.62 -7.83 1.31
C GLU A 208 6.38 -7.51 2.16
N ALA A 209 5.18 -7.71 1.62
CA ALA A 209 3.94 -7.52 2.34
C ALA A 209 3.80 -8.50 3.52
N ILE A 210 4.15 -9.79 3.31
CA ILE A 210 4.16 -10.80 4.37
C ILE A 210 5.18 -10.46 5.45
N ILE A 211 6.41 -10.09 5.07
CA ILE A 211 7.44 -9.72 6.05
C ILE A 211 6.99 -8.50 6.87
N SER A 212 6.36 -7.51 6.22
CA SER A 212 5.81 -6.34 6.89
C SER A 212 4.66 -6.69 7.84
N LEU A 213 3.84 -7.65 7.45
CA LEU A 213 2.71 -8.14 8.24
C LEU A 213 3.16 -8.85 9.54
N ALA A 214 4.35 -9.46 9.58
CA ALA A 214 4.85 -10.14 10.79
C ALA A 214 4.80 -9.23 12.03
N ALA A 215 5.19 -7.97 11.89
CA ALA A 215 5.21 -7.02 13.00
C ALA A 215 3.82 -6.82 13.65
N ALA A 216 2.74 -7.05 12.90
CA ALA A 216 1.38 -6.93 13.42
C ALA A 216 0.98 -8.07 14.37
N TYR A 217 1.69 -9.20 14.35
CA TYR A 217 1.38 -10.37 15.17
C TYR A 217 2.25 -10.50 16.42
N LYS A 218 3.19 -9.58 16.66
CA LYS A 218 4.13 -9.68 17.80
C LYS A 218 3.42 -9.74 19.16
N ASP A 219 2.32 -9.03 19.31
CA ASP A 219 1.51 -8.97 20.54
C ASP A 219 0.18 -9.73 20.39
N SER A 220 0.16 -10.77 19.55
CA SER A 220 -1.04 -11.59 19.33
C SER A 220 -1.30 -12.56 20.50
N PRO A 221 -2.57 -12.95 20.73
CA PRO A 221 -2.89 -13.99 21.70
C PRO A 221 -2.17 -15.31 21.39
N GLU A 222 -1.81 -16.08 22.43
CA GLU A 222 -1.08 -17.35 22.29
C GLU A 222 -1.76 -18.33 21.32
N LYS A 223 -3.10 -18.35 21.29
CA LYS A 223 -3.86 -19.17 20.34
C LYS A 223 -3.53 -18.80 18.88
N ILE A 224 -3.46 -17.50 18.58
CA ILE A 224 -3.14 -17.01 17.23
C ILE A 224 -1.69 -17.33 16.88
N LEU A 225 -0.77 -17.20 17.83
CA LEU A 225 0.63 -17.59 17.62
C LEU A 225 0.75 -19.09 17.31
N LYS A 226 0.07 -19.97 18.07
CA LYS A 226 0.03 -21.41 17.77
C LYS A 226 -0.56 -21.73 16.39
N ASP A 227 -1.65 -21.06 16.00
CA ASP A 227 -2.21 -21.23 14.66
C ASP A 227 -1.21 -20.78 13.57
N LEU A 228 -0.41 -19.75 13.84
CA LEU A 228 0.67 -19.32 12.95
C LEU A 228 1.81 -20.33 12.89
N GLU A 229 2.17 -21.03 13.97
CA GLU A 229 3.21 -22.08 13.92
C GLU A 229 2.90 -23.13 12.86
N VAL A 230 1.65 -23.59 12.80
CA VAL A 230 1.17 -24.56 11.80
C VAL A 230 1.34 -23.99 10.39
N LEU A 231 0.87 -22.75 10.18
CA LEU A 231 0.99 -22.07 8.89
C LEU A 231 2.44 -21.91 8.45
N LEU A 232 3.33 -21.52 9.37
CA LEU A 232 4.75 -21.29 9.08
C LEU A 232 5.47 -22.61 8.77
N LEU A 233 5.18 -23.68 9.51
CA LEU A 233 5.75 -25.00 9.25
C LEU A 233 5.34 -25.50 7.86
N GLU A 234 4.06 -25.42 7.50
CA GLU A 234 3.57 -25.79 6.16
C GLU A 234 4.28 -25.01 5.05
N ASN A 235 4.44 -23.69 5.23
CA ASN A 235 5.07 -22.85 4.20
C ASN A 235 6.61 -22.94 4.18
N SER A 236 7.24 -23.42 5.26
CA SER A 236 8.68 -23.72 5.28
C SER A 236 9.06 -24.89 4.36
N LEU A 237 8.07 -25.71 3.97
CA LEU A 237 8.22 -26.85 3.07
C LEU A 237 7.62 -26.58 1.67
N ALA A 238 7.18 -25.36 1.40
CA ALA A 238 6.58 -25.00 0.12
C ALA A 238 7.60 -25.05 -1.02
N GLU A 239 7.14 -25.30 -2.25
CA GLU A 239 7.98 -25.27 -3.45
C GLU A 239 8.57 -23.88 -3.70
N GLN A 240 7.78 -22.83 -3.45
CA GLN A 240 8.18 -21.44 -3.64
C GLN A 240 9.18 -21.02 -2.55
N ASN A 241 10.38 -20.62 -2.98
CA ASN A 241 11.45 -20.14 -2.09
C ASN A 241 11.02 -18.88 -1.32
N GLU A 242 10.18 -18.02 -1.88
CA GLU A 242 9.67 -16.82 -1.18
C GLU A 242 8.80 -17.21 0.02
N ALA A 243 8.03 -18.29 -0.09
CA ALA A 243 7.19 -18.78 1.01
C ALA A 243 8.05 -19.36 2.13
N ARG A 244 9.06 -20.16 1.79
CA ARG A 244 10.03 -20.69 2.77
C ARG A 244 10.80 -19.58 3.46
N PHE A 245 11.25 -18.58 2.71
CA PHE A 245 11.92 -17.40 3.27
C PHE A 245 11.01 -16.59 4.19
N CYS A 246 9.75 -16.35 3.82
CA CYS A 246 8.78 -15.70 4.71
C CYS A 246 8.57 -16.48 6.00
N ALA A 247 8.43 -17.81 5.90
CA ALA A 247 8.21 -18.68 7.05
C ALA A 247 9.36 -18.55 8.06
N LEU A 248 10.59 -18.62 7.57
CA LEU A 248 11.81 -18.39 8.35
C LEU A 248 11.86 -17.00 9.00
N ARG A 249 11.52 -15.95 8.24
CA ARG A 249 11.53 -14.57 8.74
C ARG A 249 10.49 -14.35 9.85
N TRP A 250 9.33 -14.99 9.77
CA TRP A 250 8.32 -14.94 10.82
C TRP A 250 8.75 -15.76 12.04
N ALA A 251 9.26 -16.98 11.82
CA ALA A 251 9.75 -17.85 12.90
C ALA A 251 10.79 -17.17 13.78
N THR A 252 11.68 -16.38 13.18
CA THR A 252 12.75 -15.63 13.86
C THR A 252 12.34 -14.27 14.43
N SER A 253 11.16 -13.75 14.08
CA SER A 253 10.71 -12.43 14.55
C SER A 253 9.55 -12.47 15.54
N LEU A 254 8.72 -13.52 15.48
CA LEU A 254 7.53 -13.66 16.32
C LEU A 254 7.78 -14.44 17.62
N TYR A 255 8.74 -15.36 17.61
CA TYR A 255 8.95 -16.30 18.70
C TYR A 255 10.31 -16.11 19.37
N ASP A 256 10.37 -16.45 20.65
CA ASP A 256 11.60 -16.44 21.42
C ASP A 256 12.64 -17.42 20.87
N SER A 257 13.90 -17.17 21.20
CA SER A 257 15.04 -17.99 20.74
C SER A 257 15.03 -19.43 21.27
N GLN A 258 14.24 -19.72 22.30
CA GLN A 258 14.07 -21.06 22.87
C GLN A 258 12.83 -21.79 22.34
N HIS A 259 12.05 -21.15 21.47
CA HIS A 259 10.81 -21.70 20.98
C HIS A 259 11.08 -22.86 20.00
N CYS A 260 10.79 -24.09 20.42
CA CYS A 260 11.15 -25.29 19.66
C CYS A 260 10.60 -25.34 18.22
N PRO A 261 9.32 -25.00 17.96
CA PRO A 261 8.78 -24.98 16.60
C PRO A 261 9.51 -24.01 15.66
N SER A 262 9.87 -22.81 16.13
CA SER A 262 10.58 -21.83 15.29
C SER A 262 12.03 -22.25 15.04
N LEU A 263 12.70 -22.84 16.04
CA LEU A 263 14.05 -23.41 15.88
C LEU A 263 14.06 -24.56 14.87
N TYR A 264 13.03 -25.41 14.86
CA TYR A 264 12.90 -26.46 13.86
C TYR A 264 12.80 -25.90 12.43
N ILE A 265 11.99 -24.85 12.21
CA ILE A 265 11.92 -24.13 10.92
C ILE A 265 13.28 -23.55 10.53
N CYS A 266 14.04 -23.01 11.50
CA CYS A 266 15.39 -22.51 11.25
C CYS A 266 16.35 -23.62 10.79
N MET A 267 16.29 -24.81 11.41
CA MET A 267 17.10 -25.96 11.02
C MET A 267 16.76 -26.44 9.60
N LEU A 268 15.46 -26.53 9.25
CA LEU A 268 15.04 -26.83 7.89
C LEU A 268 15.60 -25.82 6.88
N SER A 269 15.57 -24.53 7.24
CA SER A 269 16.06 -23.45 6.39
C SER A 269 17.58 -23.46 6.21
N ALA A 270 18.35 -23.95 7.18
CA ALA A 270 19.79 -24.13 7.04
C ALA A 270 20.15 -25.20 6.00
N ALA A 271 19.23 -26.12 5.72
CA ALA A 271 19.34 -27.15 4.69
C ALA A 271 18.63 -26.77 3.37
N ASP A 272 18.17 -25.53 3.20
CA ASP A 272 17.40 -25.12 2.01
C ASP A 272 18.20 -25.21 0.71
N MET A 273 17.54 -25.59 -0.38
CA MET A 273 18.15 -25.62 -1.72
C MET A 273 18.60 -24.24 -2.20
N LYS A 274 17.91 -23.17 -1.77
CA LYS A 274 18.24 -21.79 -2.15
C LYS A 274 19.33 -21.23 -1.24
N LEU A 275 20.46 -20.85 -1.84
CA LEU A 275 21.61 -20.27 -1.13
C LEU A 275 21.25 -19.04 -0.30
N ASP A 276 20.39 -18.15 -0.80
CA ASP A 276 20.03 -16.91 -0.11
C ASP A 276 19.34 -17.18 1.24
N ILE A 277 18.51 -18.23 1.31
CA ILE A 277 17.82 -18.64 2.54
C ILE A 277 18.83 -19.18 3.56
N ARG A 278 19.74 -20.06 3.11
CA ARG A 278 20.82 -20.61 3.94
C ARG A 278 21.75 -19.52 4.46
N TYR A 279 22.16 -18.61 3.59
CA TYR A 279 23.03 -17.49 3.96
C TYR A 279 22.37 -16.60 5.01
N TRP A 280 21.07 -16.30 4.84
CA TRP A 280 20.32 -15.48 5.78
C TRP A 280 20.25 -16.11 7.17
N ILE A 281 19.88 -17.40 7.28
CA ILE A 281 19.79 -18.06 8.59
C ILE A 281 21.15 -18.25 9.26
N LEU A 282 22.21 -18.56 8.51
CA LEU A 282 23.54 -18.67 9.08
C LEU A 282 24.02 -17.32 9.63
N SER A 283 23.77 -16.23 8.90
CA SER A 283 24.09 -14.88 9.36
C SER A 283 23.30 -14.51 10.62
N TYR A 284 22.02 -14.86 10.67
CA TYR A 284 21.16 -14.67 11.84
C TYR A 284 21.68 -15.44 13.06
N VAL A 285 21.99 -16.73 12.92
CA VAL A 285 22.50 -17.55 14.04
C VAL A 285 23.84 -17.03 14.54
N ILE A 286 24.76 -16.63 13.64
CA ILE A 286 26.05 -16.04 14.03
C ILE A 286 25.83 -14.76 14.84
N ALA A 287 24.99 -13.84 14.37
CA ALA A 287 24.68 -12.60 15.09
C ALA A 287 24.10 -12.90 16.49
N TYR A 288 23.15 -13.83 16.59
CA TYR A 288 22.56 -14.24 17.87
C TYR A 288 23.57 -14.86 18.83
N CYS A 289 24.47 -15.72 18.33
CA CYS A 289 25.52 -16.31 19.16
C CYS A 289 26.50 -15.23 19.65
N CYS A 290 26.86 -14.25 18.82
CA CYS A 290 27.70 -13.13 19.22
C CYS A 290 27.04 -12.27 20.33
N ASP A 291 25.76 -11.94 20.18
CA ASP A 291 25.04 -11.15 21.19
C ASP A 291 24.92 -11.91 22.53
N CYS A 292 24.63 -13.21 22.49
CA CYS A 292 24.63 -14.07 23.69
C CYS A 292 26.01 -14.15 24.36
N CYS A 293 27.09 -14.23 23.58
CA CYS A 293 28.46 -14.23 24.12
C CYS A 293 28.81 -12.88 24.78
N MET A 294 28.39 -11.75 24.18
CA MET A 294 28.61 -10.41 24.77
C MET A 294 27.83 -10.24 26.08
N LEU A 295 26.55 -10.64 26.12
CA LEU A 295 25.71 -10.58 27.32
C LEU A 295 26.20 -11.49 28.46
N ASN A 296 26.89 -12.60 28.14
CA ASN A 296 27.47 -13.50 29.13
C ASN A 296 28.90 -13.12 29.55
N CYS A 297 29.56 -12.17 28.87
CA CYS A 297 30.85 -11.62 29.29
C CYS A 297 30.73 -10.42 30.25
N GLU A 298 29.53 -9.82 30.39
CA GLU A 298 29.24 -8.70 31.30
C GLU A 298 28.69 -9.15 32.68
N LYS A 299 28.73 -10.45 32.99
CA LYS A 299 28.41 -11.02 34.31
C LYS A 299 29.61 -11.73 34.90
#